data_AF-A0A1V5YVW8-F1
#
_entry.id   AF-A0A1V5YVW8-F1
#
_cell.length_a   1.000
_cell.length_b   1.000
_cell.length_c   1.000
_cell.angle_alpha   90.00
_cell.angle_beta   90.00
_cell.angle_gamma   90.00
#
_symmetry.space_group_name_H-M   'P 1'
#
loop_
_entity.id
_entity.type
_entity.pdbx_description
1 polymer ?
#
loop_
_entity_poly.entity_id
_entity_poly.type
_entity_poly.pdbx_seq_one_letter_code
_entity_poly.pdbx_strand_id
1 'polypeptide(L)'
;MKRTGKETHATDVRGFTLMELLVATVLLSLVMSSVYSLTHASLRTWRSVEGGVDMHLGARSFFTLFSHEYNSIVGRAEHLFEGDNKSITMFVVAQPMDLDEGEGSRLMRVTYSYNRSKKTIEREEALVTGALPTRPPQDEQLDRSRIKLQRRYKSTVAENVGQFEITYIWVPLSDQITPGLPPEPEPPIYKKESRERWGLPQGIRLEVEMRDPDNKEKTYQFNTVLPMRAQSARQKRDRLEEMMSAK
;
A
#
# COMPACT_ATOMS: atom_id res chain seq x y z
N MET A 1 32.31 -46.03 -76.74
CA MET A 1 32.78 -45.72 -75.38
C MET A 1 32.80 -44.21 -75.19
N LYS A 2 31.81 -43.62 -74.52
CA LYS A 2 31.75 -42.19 -74.17
C LYS A 2 32.29 -42.04 -72.74
N ARG A 3 33.43 -41.36 -72.56
CA ARG A 3 33.94 -41.00 -71.24
C ARG A 3 33.27 -39.69 -70.79
N THR A 4 32.41 -39.81 -69.79
CA THR A 4 31.85 -38.70 -69.00
C THR A 4 32.96 -38.07 -68.16
N GLY A 5 33.36 -36.84 -68.51
CA GLY A 5 34.23 -36.01 -67.70
C GLY A 5 33.47 -35.51 -66.48
N LYS A 6 33.94 -35.88 -65.29
CA LYS A 6 33.42 -35.45 -64.00
C LYS A 6 34.12 -34.15 -63.64
N GLU A 7 33.45 -33.01 -63.77
CA GLU A 7 33.97 -31.73 -63.31
C GLU A 7 33.99 -31.71 -61.78
N THR A 8 35.17 -31.93 -61.22
CA THR A 8 35.47 -31.64 -59.82
C THR A 8 35.57 -30.13 -59.65
N HIS A 9 34.51 -29.50 -59.16
CA HIS A 9 34.59 -28.14 -58.61
C HIS A 9 35.56 -28.16 -57.43
N ALA A 10 36.80 -27.74 -57.69
CA ALA A 10 37.73 -27.36 -56.64
C ALA A 10 37.14 -26.13 -55.93
N THR A 11 36.62 -26.33 -54.72
CA THR A 11 36.30 -25.23 -53.81
C THR A 11 37.61 -24.52 -53.48
N ASP A 12 37.82 -23.35 -54.06
CA ASP A 12 38.95 -22.45 -53.79
C ASP A 12 38.84 -21.97 -52.33
N VAL A 13 39.46 -22.71 -51.40
CA VAL A 13 39.54 -22.31 -50.00
C VAL A 13 40.60 -21.22 -49.89
N ARG A 14 40.22 -19.99 -50.22
CA ARG A 14 41.04 -18.81 -49.94
C ARG A 14 41.02 -18.57 -48.43
N GLY A 15 42.15 -18.81 -47.78
CA GLY A 15 42.33 -18.46 -46.37
C GLY A 15 42.15 -16.96 -46.17
N PHE A 16 41.51 -16.58 -45.06
CA PHE A 16 41.39 -15.18 -44.66
C PHE A 16 42.78 -14.55 -44.54
N THR A 17 42.98 -13.41 -45.18
CA THR A 17 44.20 -12.62 -44.99
C THR A 17 44.25 -12.05 -43.58
N LEU A 18 45.45 -11.86 -43.03
CA LEU A 18 45.64 -11.28 -41.70
C LEU A 18 44.98 -9.89 -41.58
N MET A 19 44.94 -9.14 -42.68
CA MET A 19 44.28 -7.83 -42.75
C MET A 19 42.75 -7.95 -42.63
N GLU A 20 42.13 -8.91 -43.32
CA GLU A 20 40.69 -9.16 -43.21
C GLU A 20 40.31 -9.62 -41.80
N LEU A 21 41.15 -10.42 -41.14
CA LEU A 21 40.93 -10.84 -39.74
C LEU A 21 41.03 -9.64 -38.77
N LEU A 22 41.96 -8.72 -39.01
CA LEU A 22 42.10 -7.50 -38.21
C LEU A 22 40.88 -6.58 -38.42
N VAL A 23 40.43 -6.38 -39.65
CA VAL A 23 39.24 -5.57 -39.93
C VAL A 23 37.98 -6.20 -39.32
N ALA A 24 37.81 -7.52 -39.46
CA ALA A 24 36.67 -8.23 -38.87
C ALA A 24 36.63 -8.12 -37.34
N THR A 25 37.79 -8.22 -36.67
CA THR A 25 37.87 -8.09 -35.19
C THR A 25 37.59 -6.66 -34.72
N VAL A 26 38.06 -5.63 -35.46
CA VAL A 26 37.74 -4.23 -35.14
C VAL A 26 36.24 -3.97 -35.32
N LEU A 27 35.64 -4.41 -36.43
CA LEU A 27 34.20 -4.26 -36.67
C LEU A 27 33.37 -5.00 -35.61
N LEU A 28 33.76 -6.23 -35.25
CA LEU A 28 33.09 -6.99 -34.20
C LEU A 28 33.18 -6.29 -32.83
N SER A 29 34.35 -5.75 -32.48
CA SER A 29 34.52 -5.04 -31.20
C SER A 29 33.70 -3.75 -31.14
N LEU A 30 33.57 -3.02 -32.25
CA LEU A 30 32.68 -1.86 -32.35
C LEU A 30 31.22 -2.26 -32.17
N VAL A 31 30.74 -3.30 -32.87
CA VAL A 31 29.36 -3.78 -32.77
C VAL A 31 29.05 -4.23 -31.34
N MET A 32 29.93 -5.03 -30.72
CA MET A 32 29.74 -5.50 -29.35
C MET A 32 29.73 -4.35 -28.34
N SER A 33 30.57 -3.33 -28.54
CA SER A 33 30.60 -2.13 -27.69
C SER A 33 29.30 -1.32 -27.82
N SER A 34 28.75 -1.20 -29.03
CA SER A 34 27.47 -0.54 -29.27
C SER A 34 26.31 -1.29 -28.62
N VAL A 35 26.25 -2.62 -28.79
CA VAL A 35 25.22 -3.46 -28.15
C VAL A 35 25.31 -3.35 -26.63
N TYR A 36 26.50 -3.48 -26.06
CA TYR A 36 26.72 -3.35 -24.62
C TYR A 36 26.26 -1.98 -24.10
N SER A 37 26.65 -0.91 -24.78
CA SER A 37 26.26 0.45 -24.40
C SER A 37 24.75 0.66 -24.49
N LEU A 38 24.10 0.14 -25.54
CA LEU A 38 22.66 0.25 -25.72
C LEU A 38 21.89 -0.55 -24.67
N THR A 39 22.30 -1.80 -24.40
CA THR A 39 21.67 -2.63 -23.35
C THR A 39 21.85 -2.00 -21.98
N HIS A 40 23.04 -1.48 -21.68
CA HIS A 40 23.30 -0.81 -20.41
C HIS A 40 22.50 0.49 -20.26
N ALA A 41 22.40 1.29 -21.34
CA ALA A 41 21.56 2.49 -21.35
C ALA A 41 20.08 2.13 -21.18
N SER A 42 19.58 1.12 -21.89
CA SER A 42 18.20 0.64 -21.78
C SER A 42 17.88 0.14 -20.37
N LEU A 43 18.77 -0.66 -19.75
CA LEU A 43 18.61 -1.12 -18.37
C LEU A 43 18.65 0.05 -17.38
N ARG A 44 19.48 1.07 -17.61
CA ARG A 44 19.54 2.26 -16.76
C ARG A 44 18.28 3.11 -16.89
N THR A 45 17.78 3.30 -18.10
CA THR A 45 16.52 4.00 -18.35
C THR A 45 15.36 3.22 -17.75
N TRP A 46 15.30 1.90 -17.93
CA TRP A 46 14.30 1.04 -17.32
C TRP A 46 14.33 1.15 -15.79
N ARG A 47 15.51 1.04 -15.17
CA ARG A 47 15.68 1.24 -13.72
C ARG A 47 15.39 2.68 -13.28
N SER A 48 15.59 3.67 -14.12
CA SER A 48 15.22 5.06 -13.83
C SER A 48 13.71 5.27 -13.93
N VAL A 49 13.02 4.52 -14.80
CA VAL A 49 11.57 4.52 -14.94
C VAL A 49 10.92 3.69 -13.82
N GLU A 50 11.53 2.59 -13.40
CA GLU A 50 11.11 1.78 -12.23
C GLU A 50 11.51 2.41 -10.89
N GLY A 51 12.68 3.03 -10.80
CA GLY A 51 13.15 3.72 -9.59
C GLY A 51 12.52 5.10 -9.42
N GLY A 52 12.15 5.72 -10.54
CA GLY A 52 11.29 6.89 -10.61
C GLY A 52 9.82 6.52 -10.71
N VAL A 53 9.35 5.54 -9.91
CA VAL A 53 7.92 5.46 -9.62
C VAL A 53 7.55 6.81 -9.04
N ASP A 54 6.83 7.58 -9.87
CA ASP A 54 6.33 8.89 -9.54
C ASP A 54 5.74 8.82 -8.14
N MET A 55 6.30 9.60 -7.21
CA MET A 55 5.86 9.60 -5.82
C MET A 55 4.37 9.90 -5.73
N HIS A 56 3.82 10.64 -6.69
CA HIS A 56 2.39 10.85 -6.84
C HIS A 56 1.64 9.55 -7.15
N LEU A 57 2.18 8.66 -8.00
CA LEU A 57 1.62 7.33 -8.25
C LEU A 57 1.71 6.42 -7.02
N GLY A 58 2.84 6.44 -6.31
CA GLY A 58 3.00 5.71 -5.05
C GLY A 58 2.00 6.15 -3.98
N ALA A 59 1.93 7.46 -3.73
CA ALA A 59 0.95 8.07 -2.84
C ALA A 59 -0.49 7.73 -3.25
N ARG A 60 -0.82 7.92 -4.54
CA ARG A 60 -2.14 7.63 -5.08
C ARG A 60 -2.53 6.18 -4.89
N SER A 61 -1.61 5.24 -5.15
CA SER A 61 -1.83 3.81 -4.98
C SER A 61 -2.11 3.49 -3.50
N PHE A 62 -1.30 4.03 -2.58
CA PHE A 62 -1.52 3.92 -1.15
C PHE A 62 -2.90 4.45 -0.73
N PHE A 63 -3.26 5.70 -1.11
CA PHE A 63 -4.55 6.28 -0.73
C PHE A 63 -5.73 5.55 -1.36
N THR A 64 -5.59 5.04 -2.58
CA THR A 64 -6.65 4.28 -3.25
C THR A 64 -6.87 2.95 -2.53
N LEU A 65 -5.80 2.21 -2.24
CA LEU A 65 -5.86 0.95 -1.50
C LEU A 65 -6.44 1.16 -0.10
N PHE A 66 -5.88 2.12 0.64
CA PHE A 66 -6.33 2.45 1.98
C PHE A 66 -7.81 2.86 1.98
N SER A 67 -8.22 3.76 1.08
CA SER A 67 -9.61 4.21 0.98
C SER A 67 -10.56 3.06 0.67
N HIS A 68 -10.18 2.14 -0.22
CA HIS A 68 -10.98 0.97 -0.52
C HIS A 68 -11.18 0.08 0.72
N GLU A 69 -10.12 -0.20 1.47
CA GLU A 69 -10.18 -1.05 2.66
C GLU A 69 -10.91 -0.38 3.82
N TYR A 70 -10.65 0.91 4.04
CA TYR A 70 -11.34 1.72 5.05
C TYR A 70 -12.85 1.79 4.80
N ASN A 71 -13.26 1.86 3.53
CA ASN A 71 -14.68 1.80 3.15
C ASN A 71 -15.27 0.37 3.22
N SER A 72 -14.43 -0.64 3.40
CA SER A 72 -14.82 -2.06 3.48
C SER A 72 -14.71 -2.62 4.90
N ILE A 73 -14.65 -1.75 5.91
CA ILE A 73 -14.65 -2.14 7.33
C ILE A 73 -15.97 -2.83 7.68
N VAL A 74 -15.86 -3.95 8.40
CA VAL A 74 -17.01 -4.68 8.90
C VAL A 74 -17.56 -4.00 10.14
N GLY A 75 -18.77 -3.43 10.05
CA GLY A 75 -19.40 -2.71 11.19
C GLY A 75 -19.52 -3.55 12.47
N ARG A 76 -19.72 -4.88 12.37
CA ARG A 76 -19.74 -5.78 13.56
C ARG A 76 -18.41 -5.82 14.31
N ALA A 77 -17.32 -5.45 13.65
CA ALA A 77 -15.97 -5.39 14.21
C ALA A 77 -15.59 -4.00 14.74
N GLU A 78 -16.54 -3.06 14.88
CA GLU A 78 -16.27 -1.69 15.34
C GLU A 78 -15.50 -1.62 16.67
N HIS A 79 -15.73 -2.58 17.55
CA HIS A 79 -15.12 -2.63 18.87
C HIS A 79 -13.66 -3.13 18.84
N LEU A 80 -13.25 -3.72 17.71
CA LEU A 80 -11.89 -4.21 17.43
C LEU A 80 -11.06 -3.19 16.64
N PHE A 81 -11.65 -2.06 16.26
CA PHE A 81 -10.96 -0.98 15.58
C PHE A 81 -10.03 -0.29 16.58
N GLU A 82 -8.73 -0.27 16.28
CA GLU A 82 -7.73 0.35 17.13
C GLU A 82 -6.61 0.98 16.29
N GLY A 83 -5.96 2.00 16.83
CA GLY A 83 -4.81 2.62 16.19
C GLY A 83 -4.29 3.81 16.96
N ASP A 84 -3.05 4.18 16.65
CA ASP A 84 -2.42 5.41 17.10
C ASP A 84 -2.25 6.37 15.91
N ASN A 85 -1.35 7.35 16.03
CA ASN A 85 -1.12 8.32 14.96
C ASN A 85 -0.21 7.79 13.85
N LYS A 86 0.30 6.57 13.96
CA LYS A 86 1.25 5.96 13.01
C LYS A 86 0.84 4.57 12.55
N SER A 87 -0.19 4.01 13.16
CA SER A 87 -0.69 2.69 12.88
C SER A 87 -2.20 2.62 13.08
N ILE A 88 -2.85 1.80 12.27
CA ILE A 88 -4.29 1.57 12.33
C ILE A 88 -4.54 0.10 11.99
N THR A 89 -5.32 -0.56 12.83
CA THR A 89 -5.76 -1.94 12.68
C THR A 89 -7.26 -1.97 12.47
N MET A 90 -7.67 -2.62 11.38
CA MET A 90 -9.06 -2.72 10.97
C MET A 90 -9.41 -4.14 10.50
N PHE A 91 -10.67 -4.48 10.63
CA PHE A 91 -11.23 -5.73 10.12
C PHE A 91 -12.07 -5.41 8.89
N VAL A 92 -11.61 -5.88 7.73
CA VAL A 92 -12.14 -5.47 6.42
C VAL A 92 -12.51 -6.69 5.59
N VAL A 93 -13.45 -6.52 4.67
CA VAL A 93 -13.71 -7.50 3.60
C VAL A 93 -13.00 -7.03 2.34
N ALA A 94 -11.88 -7.66 2.00
CA ALA A 94 -11.08 -7.30 0.83
C ALA A 94 -10.43 -8.53 0.21
N GLN A 95 -9.90 -8.40 -1.01
CA GLN A 95 -9.13 -9.45 -1.67
C GLN A 95 -7.72 -9.49 -1.05
N PRO A 96 -7.17 -10.68 -0.72
CA PRO A 96 -5.80 -10.79 -0.22
C PRO A 96 -4.80 -10.31 -1.28
N MET A 97 -3.71 -9.71 -0.83
CA MET A 97 -2.57 -9.36 -1.70
C MET A 97 -1.65 -10.57 -1.91
N ASP A 98 -1.64 -11.52 -0.98
CA ASP A 98 -0.97 -12.80 -1.16
C ASP A 98 -1.71 -13.65 -2.21
N LEU A 99 -1.07 -13.85 -3.37
CA LEU A 99 -1.64 -14.62 -4.49
C LEU A 99 -1.85 -16.11 -4.12
N ASP A 100 -1.07 -16.63 -3.17
CA ASP A 100 -1.15 -18.02 -2.73
C ASP A 100 -2.45 -18.32 -1.96
N GLU A 101 -3.06 -17.31 -1.36
CA GLU A 101 -4.33 -17.45 -0.61
C GLU A 101 -5.56 -17.54 -1.53
N GLY A 102 -5.39 -17.29 -2.83
CA GLY A 102 -6.41 -17.40 -3.87
C GLY A 102 -7.26 -16.13 -4.07
N GLU A 103 -8.18 -16.19 -5.05
CA GLU A 103 -9.03 -15.06 -5.41
C GLU A 103 -10.28 -14.95 -4.51
N GLY A 104 -10.85 -13.74 -4.45
CA GLY A 104 -12.13 -13.45 -3.78
C GLY A 104 -11.99 -12.63 -2.50
N SER A 105 -13.05 -11.88 -2.18
CA SER A 105 -13.10 -11.06 -0.97
C SER A 105 -13.25 -11.93 0.27
N ARG A 106 -12.41 -11.70 1.27
CA ARG A 106 -12.44 -12.41 2.55
C ARG A 106 -12.34 -11.45 3.72
N LEU A 107 -12.78 -11.91 4.89
CA LEU A 107 -12.59 -11.17 6.13
C LEU A 107 -11.11 -11.22 6.54
N MET A 108 -10.49 -10.06 6.63
CA MET A 108 -9.08 -9.92 6.97
C MET A 108 -8.89 -8.92 8.10
N ARG A 109 -7.85 -9.16 8.91
CA ARG A 109 -7.27 -8.14 9.77
C ARG A 109 -6.19 -7.43 8.96
N VAL A 110 -6.35 -6.14 8.72
CA VAL A 110 -5.37 -5.31 8.03
C VAL A 110 -4.81 -4.28 8.99
N THR A 111 -3.48 -4.20 9.06
CA THR A 111 -2.76 -3.23 9.86
C THR A 111 -1.86 -2.41 8.95
N TYR A 112 -2.10 -1.10 8.91
CA TYR A 112 -1.14 -0.15 8.34
C TYR A 112 -0.23 0.36 9.45
N SER A 113 1.06 0.48 9.17
CA SER A 113 2.03 0.99 10.13
C SER A 113 3.16 1.74 9.44
N TYR A 114 3.62 2.83 10.06
CA TYR A 114 4.77 3.58 9.57
C TYR A 114 6.07 3.08 10.20
N ASN A 115 6.94 2.56 9.34
CA ASN A 115 8.28 2.14 9.70
C ASN A 115 9.27 3.31 9.53
N ARG A 116 9.53 4.04 10.61
CA ARG A 116 10.44 5.21 10.59
C ARG A 116 11.87 4.87 10.16
N SER A 117 12.36 3.68 10.53
CA SER A 117 13.74 3.27 10.19
C SER A 117 13.92 3.02 8.70
N LYS A 118 12.91 2.41 8.07
CA LYS A 118 12.90 2.14 6.64
C LYS A 118 12.30 3.28 5.80
N LYS A 119 11.64 4.25 6.45
CA LYS A 119 10.86 5.31 5.80
C LYS A 119 9.79 4.74 4.86
N THR A 120 9.09 3.72 5.32
CA THR A 120 8.05 3.03 4.55
C THR A 120 6.74 2.98 5.32
N ILE A 121 5.63 3.01 4.59
CA ILE A 121 4.34 2.58 5.12
C ILE A 121 4.19 1.11 4.74
N GLU A 122 4.00 0.27 5.76
CA GLU A 122 3.86 -1.18 5.64
C GLU A 122 2.40 -1.55 5.90
N ARG A 123 1.86 -2.43 5.06
CA ARG A 123 0.54 -3.06 5.20
C ARG A 123 0.75 -4.53 5.56
N GLU A 124 0.31 -4.92 6.75
CA GLU A 124 0.21 -6.31 7.19
C GLU A 124 -1.24 -6.78 7.04
N GLU A 125 -1.46 -7.92 6.41
CA GLU A 125 -2.75 -8.59 6.34
C GLU A 125 -2.68 -9.98 6.98
N ALA A 126 -3.79 -10.42 7.55
CA ALA A 126 -3.97 -11.78 8.03
C ALA A 126 -5.42 -12.22 7.83
N LEU A 127 -5.62 -13.40 7.24
CA LEU A 127 -6.96 -13.96 7.04
C LEU A 127 -7.59 -14.34 8.37
N VAL A 128 -8.84 -13.92 8.58
CA VAL A 128 -9.65 -14.32 9.74
C VAL A 128 -10.41 -15.59 9.41
N THR A 129 -10.09 -16.69 10.09
CA THR A 129 -10.74 -18.00 9.85
C THR A 129 -11.87 -18.30 10.83
N GLY A 130 -11.88 -17.64 11.98
CA GLY A 130 -12.90 -17.80 13.03
C GLY A 130 -13.99 -16.73 12.96
N ALA A 131 -15.07 -16.95 13.71
CA ALA A 131 -16.02 -15.90 13.99
C ALA A 131 -15.35 -14.79 14.82
N LEU A 132 -15.65 -13.53 14.50
CA LEU A 132 -15.22 -12.41 15.33
C LEU A 132 -15.90 -12.48 16.70
N PRO A 133 -15.20 -12.11 17.78
CA PRO A 133 -15.82 -12.02 19.10
C PRO A 133 -16.97 -11.00 19.06
N THR A 134 -18.01 -11.26 19.84
CA THR A 134 -19.04 -10.27 20.12
C THR A 134 -18.48 -9.20 21.02
N ARG A 135 -19.01 -7.97 20.93
CA ARG A 135 -18.66 -6.88 21.83
C ARG A 135 -18.89 -7.35 23.28
N PRO A 136 -17.84 -7.40 24.13
CA PRO A 136 -18.01 -7.78 25.53
C PRO A 136 -18.77 -6.68 26.30
N PRO A 137 -19.37 -7.01 27.45
CA PRO A 137 -19.84 -6.02 28.42
C PRO A 137 -18.73 -5.02 28.79
N GLN A 138 -19.11 -3.83 29.25
CA GLN A 138 -18.20 -2.69 29.44
C GLN A 138 -16.99 -3.01 30.35
N ASP A 139 -17.16 -3.94 31.30
CA ASP A 139 -16.17 -4.28 32.33
C ASP A 139 -15.33 -5.53 32.04
N GLU A 140 -15.69 -6.35 31.05
CA GLU A 140 -14.94 -7.58 30.71
C GLU A 140 -13.82 -7.25 29.75
N GLN A 141 -12.64 -7.89 29.84
CA GLN A 141 -11.56 -7.72 28.85
C GLN A 141 -11.90 -8.43 27.53
N LEU A 142 -11.47 -7.84 26.41
CA LEU A 142 -11.66 -8.45 25.10
C LEU A 142 -10.64 -9.60 24.93
N ASP A 143 -11.13 -10.83 24.82
CA ASP A 143 -10.27 -11.97 24.55
C ASP A 143 -9.85 -12.03 23.07
N ARG A 144 -8.70 -11.42 22.77
CA ARG A 144 -8.09 -11.44 21.43
C ARG A 144 -7.72 -12.85 20.95
N SER A 145 -7.54 -13.81 21.85
CA SER A 145 -7.17 -15.19 21.50
C SER A 145 -8.26 -15.91 20.68
N ARG A 146 -9.50 -15.43 20.78
CA ARG A 146 -10.63 -15.94 19.99
C ARG A 146 -10.52 -15.59 18.50
N ILE A 147 -9.74 -14.57 18.15
CA ILE A 147 -9.54 -14.16 16.76
C ILE A 147 -8.50 -15.08 16.13
N LYS A 148 -8.98 -16.12 15.44
CA LYS A 148 -8.13 -17.06 14.71
C LYS A 148 -7.63 -16.43 13.42
N LEU A 149 -6.34 -16.11 13.39
CA LEU A 149 -5.65 -15.54 12.24
C LEU A 149 -4.78 -16.61 11.57
N GLN A 150 -4.74 -16.61 10.24
CA GLN A 150 -3.77 -17.38 9.47
C GLN A 150 -2.42 -16.65 9.39
N ARG A 151 -1.56 -17.12 8.47
CA ARG A 151 -0.27 -16.53 8.14
C ARG A 151 -0.44 -15.02 7.89
N ARG A 152 0.48 -14.26 8.45
CA ARG A 152 0.59 -12.82 8.21
C ARG A 152 1.37 -12.61 6.92
N TYR A 153 0.83 -11.79 6.05
CA TYR A 153 1.51 -11.31 4.85
C TYR A 153 1.80 -9.83 5.02
N LYS A 154 3.02 -9.40 4.69
CA LYS A 154 3.47 -8.02 4.88
C LYS A 154 3.99 -7.47 3.57
N SER A 155 3.49 -6.30 3.19
CA SER A 155 3.83 -5.59 1.96
C SER A 155 4.19 -4.14 2.25
N THR A 156 5.08 -3.57 1.45
CA THR A 156 5.36 -2.13 1.46
C THR A 156 4.39 -1.45 0.49
N VAL A 157 3.61 -0.49 0.97
CA VAL A 157 2.60 0.22 0.16
C VAL A 157 3.04 1.63 -0.23
N ALA A 158 4.00 2.21 0.49
CA ALA A 158 4.65 3.47 0.12
C ALA A 158 6.09 3.51 0.63
N GLU A 159 6.99 4.05 -0.19
CA GLU A 159 8.41 4.24 0.11
C GLU A 159 8.76 5.72 0.23
N ASN A 160 9.95 6.02 0.76
CA ASN A 160 10.46 7.38 0.95
C ASN A 160 9.53 8.30 1.77
N VAL A 161 8.83 7.73 2.74
CA VAL A 161 7.91 8.46 3.63
C VAL A 161 8.70 9.15 4.73
N GLY A 162 8.66 10.48 4.76
CA GLY A 162 9.26 11.31 5.81
C GLY A 162 8.38 11.40 7.06
N GLN A 163 7.09 11.61 6.86
CA GLN A 163 6.08 11.74 7.92
C GLN A 163 4.82 10.97 7.54
N PHE A 164 4.21 10.33 8.53
CA PHE A 164 2.91 9.69 8.44
C PHE A 164 2.14 10.02 9.72
N GLU A 165 0.99 10.64 9.59
CA GLU A 165 0.11 10.98 10.70
C GLU A 165 -1.35 10.59 10.39
N ILE A 166 -1.95 9.86 11.33
CA ILE A 166 -3.37 9.50 11.33
C ILE A 166 -4.07 10.33 12.40
N THR A 167 -5.13 11.04 12.02
CA THR A 167 -6.01 11.73 12.95
C THR A 167 -7.43 11.19 12.82
N TYR A 168 -8.01 10.76 13.93
CA TYR A 168 -9.37 10.24 14.03
C TYR A 168 -10.35 11.39 14.27
N ILE A 169 -11.41 11.45 13.46
CA ILE A 169 -12.39 12.52 13.47
C ILE A 169 -13.71 11.96 13.98
N TRP A 170 -14.17 12.49 15.11
CA TRP A 170 -15.46 12.15 15.71
C TRP A 170 -16.42 13.32 15.55
N VAL A 171 -17.60 13.09 15.02
CA VAL A 171 -18.63 14.11 14.84
C VAL A 171 -19.77 13.80 15.82
N PRO A 172 -19.89 14.58 16.92
CA PRO A 172 -20.93 14.36 17.92
C PRO A 172 -22.33 14.61 17.35
N LEU A 173 -23.33 14.00 17.99
CA LEU A 173 -24.73 14.23 17.69
C LEU A 173 -25.21 15.52 18.36
N SER A 174 -25.86 16.40 17.60
CA SER A 174 -26.49 17.62 18.13
C SER A 174 -27.50 17.31 19.23
N ASP A 175 -27.43 18.06 20.33
CA ASP A 175 -28.43 17.99 21.41
C ASP A 175 -29.78 18.61 21.02
N GLN A 176 -29.80 19.49 20.01
CA GLN A 176 -30.97 20.22 19.59
C GLN A 176 -31.48 19.70 18.23
N ILE A 177 -32.39 18.72 18.28
CA ILE A 177 -33.07 18.23 17.08
C ILE A 177 -34.39 19.01 16.95
N THR A 178 -34.39 20.05 16.13
CA THR A 178 -35.61 20.78 15.76
C THR A 178 -36.34 20.03 14.64
N PRO A 179 -37.59 19.56 14.83
CA PRO A 179 -38.32 18.84 13.80
C PRO A 179 -38.45 19.66 12.51
N GLY A 180 -38.15 19.04 11.36
CA GLY A 180 -38.26 19.68 10.04
C GLY A 180 -37.07 20.55 9.63
N LEU A 181 -36.07 20.74 10.50
CA LEU A 181 -34.82 21.40 10.15
C LEU A 181 -33.64 20.41 10.22
N PRO A 182 -32.61 20.58 9.36
CA PRO A 182 -31.38 19.83 9.51
C PRO A 182 -30.74 20.18 10.86
N PRO A 183 -30.19 19.21 11.61
CA PRO A 183 -29.52 19.48 12.87
C PRO A 183 -28.32 20.41 12.63
N GLU A 184 -28.07 21.30 13.59
CA GLU A 184 -26.89 22.17 13.52
C GLU A 184 -25.61 21.32 13.58
N PRO A 185 -24.60 21.60 12.73
CA PRO A 185 -23.35 20.85 12.75
C PRO A 185 -22.58 21.13 14.05
N GLU A 186 -22.36 20.11 14.87
CA GLU A 186 -21.46 20.24 16.01
C GLU A 186 -19.98 20.17 15.57
N PRO A 187 -19.07 20.90 16.25
CA PRO A 187 -17.65 20.89 15.92
C PRO A 187 -17.05 19.49 16.16
N PRO A 188 -16.33 18.92 15.17
CA PRO A 188 -15.69 17.61 15.32
C PRO A 188 -14.63 17.57 16.42
N ILE A 189 -14.48 16.41 17.05
CA ILE A 189 -13.41 16.09 17.99
C ILE A 189 -12.30 15.35 17.24
N TYR A 190 -11.09 15.90 17.31
CA TYR A 190 -9.90 15.31 16.68
C TYR A 190 -9.07 14.57 17.72
N LYS A 191 -8.71 13.31 17.44
CA LYS A 191 -7.84 12.50 18.30
C LYS A 191 -6.70 11.88 17.50
N LYS A 192 -5.56 11.69 18.17
CA LYS A 192 -4.37 11.04 17.61
C LYS A 192 -4.34 9.52 17.84
N GLU A 193 -5.30 9.01 18.58
CA GLU A 193 -5.45 7.58 18.85
C GLU A 193 -6.93 7.20 18.79
N SER A 194 -7.19 5.92 18.55
CA SER A 194 -8.48 5.26 18.66
C SER A 194 -8.26 3.95 19.39
N ARG A 195 -8.87 3.79 20.56
CA ARG A 195 -8.74 2.57 21.36
C ARG A 195 -9.85 1.59 21.04
N GLU A 196 -9.63 0.33 21.39
CA GLU A 196 -10.69 -0.67 21.37
C GLU A 196 -11.95 -0.15 22.08
N ARG A 197 -13.12 -0.57 21.59
CA ARG A 197 -14.46 -0.20 22.10
C ARG A 197 -14.89 1.25 21.91
N TRP A 198 -14.00 2.14 21.45
CA TRP A 198 -14.43 3.49 21.09
C TRP A 198 -15.43 3.47 19.91
N GLY A 199 -15.38 2.40 19.11
CA GLY A 199 -16.21 2.23 17.92
C GLY A 199 -15.50 2.80 16.69
N LEU A 200 -16.28 3.08 15.65
CA LEU A 200 -15.74 3.65 14.42
C LEU A 200 -15.80 5.18 14.45
N PRO A 201 -14.70 5.88 14.12
CA PRO A 201 -14.73 7.33 13.94
C PRO A 201 -15.59 7.68 12.71
N GLN A 202 -16.12 8.90 12.65
CA GLN A 202 -16.89 9.37 11.48
C GLN A 202 -15.99 9.68 10.28
N GLY A 203 -14.69 9.85 10.50
CA GLY A 203 -13.70 9.92 9.45
C GLY A 203 -12.30 9.82 9.99
N ILE A 204 -11.33 9.71 9.09
CA ILE A 204 -9.93 9.86 9.43
C ILE A 204 -9.29 10.88 8.50
N ARG A 205 -8.30 11.61 9.01
CA ARG A 205 -7.38 12.41 8.21
C ARG A 205 -6.06 11.69 8.15
N LEU A 206 -5.54 11.52 6.94
CA LEU A 206 -4.23 10.96 6.68
C LEU A 206 -3.34 12.06 6.13
N GLU A 207 -2.19 12.26 6.77
CA GLU A 207 -1.16 13.20 6.34
C GLU A 207 0.13 12.43 6.07
N VAL A 208 0.59 12.48 4.83
CA VAL A 208 1.79 11.78 4.36
C VAL A 208 2.74 12.80 3.76
N GLU A 209 3.97 12.88 4.27
CA GLU A 209 5.07 13.56 3.59
C GLU A 209 5.94 12.51 2.92
N MET A 210 6.14 12.63 1.61
CA MET A 210 7.08 11.80 0.85
C MET A 210 8.28 12.64 0.40
N ARG A 211 9.46 12.05 0.35
CA ARG A 211 10.72 12.70 -0.05
C ARG A 211 11.21 12.20 -1.39
N ASP A 212 11.66 13.11 -2.24
CA ASP A 212 12.19 12.75 -3.55
C ASP A 212 13.49 11.94 -3.39
N PRO A 213 13.59 10.73 -3.99
CA PRO A 213 14.78 9.91 -3.87
C PRO A 213 15.99 10.58 -4.53
N ASP A 214 15.79 11.36 -5.59
CA ASP A 214 16.83 12.07 -6.32
C ASP A 214 17.17 13.42 -5.68
N ASN A 215 16.19 14.05 -5.00
CA ASN A 215 16.38 15.33 -4.31
C ASN A 215 15.81 15.32 -2.88
N LYS A 216 16.67 15.05 -1.88
CA LYS A 216 16.28 14.97 -0.46
C LYS A 216 15.66 16.25 0.12
N GLU A 217 15.87 17.40 -0.52
CA GLU A 217 15.29 18.68 -0.11
C GLU A 217 13.85 18.85 -0.64
N LYS A 218 13.51 18.15 -1.73
CA LYS A 218 12.18 18.18 -2.30
C LYS A 218 11.27 17.20 -1.56
N THR A 219 10.21 17.75 -0.97
CA THR A 219 9.18 16.98 -0.28
C THR A 219 7.82 17.22 -0.92
N TYR A 220 6.94 16.24 -0.82
CA TYR A 220 5.57 16.29 -1.31
C TYR A 220 4.64 15.94 -0.15
N GLN A 221 3.70 16.82 0.13
CA GLN A 221 2.71 16.64 1.19
C GLN A 221 1.38 16.20 0.58
N PHE A 222 0.84 15.11 1.10
CA PHE A 222 -0.45 14.59 0.74
C PHE A 222 -1.35 14.58 1.97
N ASN A 223 -2.51 15.22 1.87
CA ASN A 223 -3.51 15.25 2.92
C ASN A 223 -4.84 14.77 2.33
N THR A 224 -5.48 13.82 2.99
CA THR A 224 -6.84 13.40 2.63
C THR A 224 -7.69 13.16 3.87
N VAL A 225 -8.97 13.47 3.76
CA VAL A 225 -9.97 13.14 4.77
C VAL A 225 -10.91 12.09 4.20
N LEU A 226 -10.94 10.92 4.83
CA LEU A 226 -11.74 9.78 4.43
C LEU A 226 -12.95 9.66 5.37
N PRO A 227 -14.18 9.90 4.89
CA PRO A 227 -15.38 9.69 5.69
C PRO A 227 -15.62 8.20 5.89
N MET A 228 -16.04 7.80 7.09
CA MET A 228 -16.49 6.44 7.38
C MET A 228 -17.83 6.18 6.71
N ARG A 229 -17.92 5.11 5.93
CA ARG A 229 -19.17 4.66 5.28
C ARG A 229 -19.88 3.55 6.03
N ALA A 230 -19.19 2.84 6.92
CA ALA A 230 -19.83 1.88 7.81
C ALA A 230 -20.76 2.61 8.79
N GLN A 231 -21.80 1.91 9.25
CA GLN A 231 -22.68 2.44 10.28
C GLN A 231 -21.89 2.66 11.57
N SER A 232 -21.60 3.93 11.89
CA SER A 232 -21.01 4.33 13.17
C SER A 232 -22.12 4.82 14.09
N ALA A 233 -22.19 4.32 15.32
CA ALA A 233 -23.08 4.87 16.33
C ALA A 233 -22.60 6.27 16.74
N ARG A 234 -23.26 7.32 16.24
CA ARG A 234 -23.01 8.69 16.70
C ARG A 234 -23.44 8.82 18.16
N GLN A 235 -22.61 9.47 18.95
CA GLN A 235 -22.86 9.70 20.37
C GLN A 235 -22.88 11.20 20.65
N LYS A 236 -23.54 11.58 21.74
CA LYS A 236 -23.45 12.94 22.28
C LYS A 236 -22.01 13.26 22.68
N ARG A 237 -21.67 14.54 22.67
CA ARG A 237 -20.34 15.04 23.01
C ARG A 237 -19.85 14.54 24.37
N ASP A 238 -20.64 14.71 25.42
CA ASP A 238 -20.27 14.31 26.79
C ASP A 238 -19.87 12.84 26.89
N ARG A 239 -20.60 11.97 26.20
CA ARG A 239 -20.33 10.53 26.17
C ARG A 239 -19.06 10.19 25.39
N LEU A 240 -18.80 10.89 24.29
CA LEU A 240 -17.54 10.76 23.55
C LEU A 240 -16.35 11.21 24.40
N GLU A 241 -16.48 12.33 25.11
CA GLU A 241 -15.43 12.87 25.98
C GLU A 241 -15.17 11.95 27.18
N GLU A 242 -16.21 11.40 27.80
CA GLU A 242 -16.12 10.39 28.87
C GLU A 242 -15.39 9.12 28.38
N MET A 243 -15.83 8.58 27.24
CA MET A 243 -15.24 7.40 26.61
C MET A 243 -13.76 7.60 26.26
N MET A 244 -13.40 8.79 25.78
CA MET A 244 -12.01 9.14 25.42
C MET A 244 -11.13 9.49 26.62
N SER A 245 -11.74 9.76 27.78
CA SER A 245 -11.02 10.05 29.03
C SER A 245 -10.79 8.79 29.87
N ALA A 246 -11.55 7.72 29.63
CA ALA A 246 -11.34 6.41 30.24
C ALA A 246 -9.97 5.86 29.86
N LYS A 247 -9.10 5.71 30.87
CA LYS A 247 -7.72 5.24 30.71
C LYS A 247 -7.64 3.75 30.44
#